data_AF-A0A2A5W3W4-F1
#
_entry.id   AF-A0A2A5W3W4-F1
#
_cell.length_a   1.000
_cell.length_b   1.000
_cell.length_c   1.000
_cell.angle_alpha   90.00
_cell.angle_beta   90.00
_cell.angle_gamma   90.00
#
_symmetry.space_group_name_H-M   'P 1'
#
loop_
_entity.id
_entity.type
_entity.pdbx_description
1 polymer ?
#
loop_
_entity_poly.entity_id
_entity_poly.type
_entity_poly.pdbx_seq_one_letter_code
_entity_poly.pdbx_strand_id
1 'polypeptide(L)'
;MEIPPSIRVENLSRNYGTVAAIRNVSFEVKRGEIVGFLGPNGAGKSTTMRILSGLLPAHSGSARVAGLSVSEHPHELKKRIGYMLENNPLPNDMRVAEYLRFRAELKQVPARKVRQAVQDALEICDLARTARRKIIGTLSKGFRQRVGIADALLGKPEVILMDEPTIGLDPHQIQGIRKLIDSIRGRMTVILSSHILPEIERCCDRVIIINRGRVVASGTSADLRNEFLPESRMDITMQGDPKDLLAAIKRAGLSAEITASEELEGGIGKHCLQFEEATLAQSPELLKILSNENSFSLVSLAPRQPDMEEIFLAATKRSWEEPVEKSRLPAKAQPPSA
;
A
#
# COMPACT_ATOMS: atom_id res chain seq x y z
N MET A 1 21.15 -15.27 -14.68
CA MET A 1 21.54 -13.98 -14.07
C MET A 1 20.30 -13.38 -13.44
N GLU A 2 20.33 -13.07 -12.15
CA GLU A 2 19.23 -12.36 -11.50
C GLU A 2 19.11 -10.96 -12.10
N ILE A 3 17.89 -10.58 -12.45
CA ILE A 3 17.59 -9.26 -12.99
C ILE A 3 17.62 -8.27 -11.80
N PRO A 4 18.42 -7.19 -11.85
CA PRO A 4 18.51 -6.25 -10.74
C PRO A 4 17.15 -5.57 -10.48
N PRO A 5 16.84 -5.23 -9.22
CA PRO A 5 15.58 -4.59 -8.87
C PRO A 5 15.45 -3.21 -9.51
N SER A 6 14.21 -2.79 -9.76
CA SER A 6 13.89 -1.45 -10.27
C SER A 6 14.14 -0.36 -9.24
N ILE A 7 13.90 -0.65 -7.97
CA ILE A 7 14.16 0.24 -6.84
C ILE A 7 14.97 -0.55 -5.81
N ARG A 8 16.06 0.04 -5.32
CA ARG A 8 16.83 -0.46 -4.17
C ARG A 8 17.09 0.69 -3.23
N VAL A 9 16.71 0.52 -1.97
CA VAL A 9 16.85 1.50 -0.89
C VAL A 9 17.60 0.83 0.26
N GLU A 10 18.67 1.46 0.72
CA GLU A 10 19.54 0.92 1.76
C GLU A 10 19.79 1.99 2.83
N ASN A 11 19.33 1.71 4.05
CA ASN A 11 19.55 2.50 5.27
C ASN A 11 19.20 4.00 5.11
N LEU A 12 18.18 4.29 4.32
CA LEU A 12 17.81 5.65 3.96
C LEU A 12 17.27 6.41 5.17
N SER A 13 17.84 7.58 5.46
CA SER A 13 17.42 8.41 6.59
C SER A 13 17.28 9.88 6.22
N ARG A 14 16.31 10.56 6.85
CA ARG A 14 16.05 12.00 6.66
C ARG A 14 15.42 12.60 7.91
N ASN A 15 16.00 13.70 8.35
CA ASN A 15 15.49 14.53 9.45
C ASN A 15 14.98 15.88 8.93
N TYR A 16 14.03 16.46 9.64
CA TYR A 16 13.59 17.86 9.52
C TYR A 16 13.76 18.51 10.89
N GLY A 17 14.87 19.23 11.06
CA GLY A 17 15.29 19.68 12.38
C GLY A 17 15.47 18.50 13.34
N THR A 18 14.72 18.49 14.44
CA THR A 18 14.73 17.43 15.45
C THR A 18 13.84 16.25 15.10
N VAL A 19 12.96 16.37 14.10
CA VAL A 19 12.02 15.33 13.71
C VAL A 19 12.64 14.43 12.66
N ALA A 20 12.93 13.18 13.03
CA ALA A 20 13.38 12.18 12.07
C ALA A 20 12.19 11.59 11.31
N ALA A 21 12.01 11.99 10.05
CA ALA A 21 10.89 11.57 9.21
C ALA A 21 11.05 10.13 8.70
N ILE A 22 12.27 9.72 8.36
CA ILE A 22 12.63 8.32 8.08
C ILE A 22 13.97 7.96 8.69
N ARG A 23 14.11 6.70 9.14
CA ARG A 23 15.26 6.15 9.88
C ARG A 23 15.58 4.76 9.36
N ASN A 24 16.75 4.59 8.75
CA ASN A 24 17.28 3.32 8.25
C ASN A 24 16.26 2.52 7.41
N VAL A 25 15.53 3.20 6.53
CA VAL A 25 14.56 2.55 5.64
C VAL A 25 15.33 1.76 4.58
N SER A 26 15.05 0.45 4.49
CA SER A 26 15.64 -0.45 3.51
C SER A 26 14.55 -1.31 2.87
N PHE A 27 14.54 -1.37 1.54
CA PHE A 27 13.65 -2.25 0.78
C PHE A 27 14.07 -2.31 -0.69
N GLU A 28 13.56 -3.30 -1.41
CA GLU A 28 13.71 -3.43 -2.86
C GLU A 28 12.35 -3.55 -3.53
N VAL A 29 12.27 -3.20 -4.82
CA VAL A 29 11.08 -3.42 -5.67
C VAL A 29 11.53 -4.03 -6.99
N LYS A 30 10.91 -5.15 -7.38
CA LYS A 30 11.27 -5.90 -8.59
C LYS A 30 10.74 -5.19 -9.84
N ARG A 31 11.32 -5.56 -10.99
CA ARG A 31 10.85 -5.06 -12.30
C ARG A 31 9.44 -5.55 -12.60
N GLY A 32 8.56 -4.62 -13.01
CA GLY A 32 7.17 -4.92 -13.37
C GLY A 32 6.22 -5.16 -12.18
N GLU A 33 6.73 -5.13 -10.95
CA GLU A 33 5.97 -5.31 -9.70
C GLU A 33 5.19 -4.03 -9.35
N ILE A 34 3.99 -4.20 -8.81
CA ILE A 34 3.21 -3.14 -8.18
C ILE A 34 3.28 -3.33 -6.67
N VAL A 35 3.88 -2.36 -5.97
CA VAL A 35 4.10 -2.40 -4.52
C VAL A 35 3.31 -1.32 -3.81
N GLY A 36 2.59 -1.71 -2.76
CA GLY A 36 1.93 -0.80 -1.84
C GLY A 36 2.89 -0.31 -0.77
N PHE A 37 3.03 1.01 -0.60
CA PHE A 37 3.79 1.64 0.47
C PHE A 37 2.84 2.19 1.53
N LEU A 38 2.56 1.37 2.53
CA LEU A 38 1.46 1.55 3.47
C LEU A 38 1.97 2.08 4.81
N GLY A 39 1.23 2.99 5.44
CA GLY A 39 1.61 3.56 6.73
C GLY A 39 0.62 4.62 7.18
N PRO A 40 0.56 4.95 8.48
CA PRO A 40 -0.27 6.05 8.95
C PRO A 40 0.23 7.41 8.42
N ASN A 41 -0.56 8.46 8.63
CA ASN A 41 -0.11 9.82 8.33
C ASN A 41 1.10 10.16 9.20
N GLY A 42 2.11 10.81 8.60
CA GLY A 42 3.38 11.12 9.27
C GLY A 42 4.35 9.94 9.38
N ALA A 43 4.06 8.76 8.82
CA ALA A 43 4.97 7.62 8.87
C ALA A 43 6.23 7.75 8.00
N GLY A 44 6.33 8.77 7.14
CA GLY A 44 7.45 8.97 6.22
C GLY A 44 7.20 8.55 4.77
N LYS A 45 5.94 8.23 4.39
CA LYS A 45 5.53 7.87 3.03
C LYS A 45 5.98 8.89 1.98
N SER A 46 5.44 10.10 2.05
CA SER A 46 5.72 11.18 1.09
C SER A 46 7.19 11.62 1.14
N THR A 47 7.85 11.58 2.31
CA THR A 47 9.29 11.84 2.41
C THR A 47 10.09 10.82 1.61
N THR A 48 9.77 9.53 1.74
CA THR A 48 10.42 8.47 0.97
C THR A 48 10.18 8.65 -0.53
N MET A 49 8.93 8.89 -0.94
CA MET A 49 8.58 9.12 -2.37
C MET A 49 9.32 10.33 -2.97
N ARG A 50 9.44 11.42 -2.21
CA ARG A 50 10.19 12.62 -2.64
C ARG A 50 11.68 12.36 -2.77
N ILE A 51 12.25 11.48 -1.94
CA ILE A 51 13.63 11.07 -2.08
C ILE A 51 13.79 10.21 -3.33
N LEU A 52 12.97 9.16 -3.49
CA LEU A 52 13.03 8.29 -4.67
C LEU A 52 12.81 9.02 -6.00
N SER A 53 12.08 10.13 -6.00
CA SER A 53 11.90 10.99 -7.18
C SER A 53 13.05 11.97 -7.46
N GLY A 54 14.04 12.07 -6.57
CA GLY A 54 15.09 13.07 -6.65
C GLY A 54 14.60 14.51 -6.43
N LEU A 55 13.46 14.69 -5.75
CA LEU A 55 12.97 16.01 -5.32
C LEU A 55 13.53 16.42 -3.95
N LEU A 56 13.92 15.45 -3.13
CA LEU A 56 14.47 15.67 -1.80
C LEU A 56 15.75 14.84 -1.62
N PRO A 57 16.87 15.41 -1.14
CA PRO A 57 18.05 14.61 -0.82
C PRO A 57 17.85 13.85 0.50
N ALA A 58 18.37 12.62 0.57
CA ALA A 58 18.54 11.93 1.85
C ALA A 58 19.68 12.57 2.68
N HIS A 59 19.68 12.35 4.00
CA HIS A 59 20.82 12.72 4.85
C HIS A 59 21.87 11.61 4.90
N SER A 60 21.43 10.35 4.86
CA SER A 60 22.30 9.17 4.81
C SER A 60 21.58 8.01 4.12
N GLY A 61 22.35 6.96 3.81
CA GLY A 61 21.91 5.81 3.04
C GLY A 61 21.98 6.06 1.53
N SER A 62 21.57 5.06 0.76
CA SER A 62 21.60 5.06 -0.70
C SER A 62 20.23 4.68 -1.26
N ALA A 63 19.89 5.27 -2.39
CA ALA A 63 18.72 4.88 -3.17
C ALA A 63 19.12 4.80 -4.65
N ARG A 64 18.75 3.69 -5.29
CA ARG A 64 18.88 3.47 -6.73
C ARG A 64 17.51 3.22 -7.32
N VAL A 65 17.18 3.91 -8.41
CA VAL A 65 15.89 3.80 -9.10
C VAL A 65 16.15 3.72 -10.60
N ALA A 66 15.55 2.75 -11.28
CA ALA A 66 15.82 2.43 -12.69
C ALA A 66 17.33 2.26 -12.99
N GLY A 67 18.06 1.66 -12.04
CA GLY A 67 19.51 1.46 -12.11
C GLY A 67 20.37 2.71 -11.87
N LEU A 68 19.78 3.88 -11.65
CA LEU A 68 20.49 5.14 -11.42
C LEU A 68 20.55 5.48 -9.93
N SER A 69 21.70 5.97 -9.47
CA SER A 69 21.82 6.57 -8.14
C SER A 69 21.01 7.87 -8.08
N VAL A 70 20.13 7.99 -7.09
CA VAL A 70 19.25 9.14 -6.91
C VAL A 70 20.03 10.41 -6.61
N SER A 71 21.10 10.30 -5.82
CA SER A 71 21.94 11.44 -5.41
C SER A 71 22.89 11.91 -6.50
N GLU A 72 23.43 11.00 -7.31
CA GLU A 72 24.45 11.32 -8.33
C GLU A 72 23.84 11.73 -9.67
N HIS A 73 22.69 11.16 -10.04
CA HIS A 73 22.07 11.36 -11.36
C HIS A 73 20.60 11.84 -11.31
N PRO A 74 20.25 12.86 -10.51
CA PRO A 74 18.85 13.27 -10.32
C PRO A 74 18.17 13.78 -11.60
N HIS A 75 18.92 14.37 -12.54
CA HIS A 75 18.36 14.84 -13.81
C HIS A 75 18.06 13.71 -14.80
N GLU A 76 18.93 12.70 -14.88
CA GLU A 76 18.70 11.53 -15.72
C GLU A 76 17.59 10.66 -15.15
N LEU A 77 17.56 10.52 -13.82
CA LEU A 77 16.50 9.82 -13.10
C LEU A 77 15.11 10.35 -13.47
N LYS A 78 14.92 11.67 -13.46
CA LYS A 78 13.64 12.33 -13.79
C LYS A 78 13.12 12.02 -15.20
N LYS A 79 13.98 11.54 -16.13
CA LYS A 79 13.57 11.10 -17.47
C LYS A 79 13.07 9.65 -17.49
N ARG A 80 13.48 8.84 -16.51
CA ARG A 80 13.16 7.41 -16.41
C ARG A 80 12.03 7.09 -15.45
N ILE A 81 11.59 8.08 -14.66
CA ILE A 81 10.53 7.90 -13.67
C ILE A 81 9.31 8.77 -13.95
N GLY A 82 8.14 8.26 -13.60
CA GLY A 82 6.92 9.03 -13.42
C GLY A 82 6.72 9.33 -11.94
N TYR A 83 6.30 10.54 -11.58
CA TYR A 83 5.90 10.85 -10.20
C TYR A 83 4.58 11.62 -10.19
N MET A 84 3.57 11.02 -9.56
CA MET A 84 2.32 11.66 -9.21
C MET A 84 2.39 12.10 -7.75
N LEU A 85 2.39 13.41 -7.52
CA LEU A 85 2.40 14.02 -6.19
C LEU A 85 1.04 13.90 -5.49
N GLU A 86 1.07 13.89 -4.16
CA GLU A 86 -0.12 14.04 -3.32
C GLU A 86 -0.87 15.32 -3.69
N ASN A 87 -2.21 15.26 -3.67
CA ASN A 87 -3.13 16.31 -4.12
C ASN A 87 -3.02 16.71 -5.60
N ASN A 88 -2.04 16.17 -6.34
CA ASN A 88 -1.87 16.32 -7.78
C ASN A 88 -2.05 17.77 -8.25
N PRO A 89 -1.08 18.65 -7.97
CA PRO A 89 -1.18 20.06 -8.30
C PRO A 89 -1.12 20.25 -9.82
N LEU A 90 -2.28 20.56 -10.41
CA LEU A 90 -2.45 20.80 -11.84
C LEU A 90 -2.84 22.27 -12.11
N PRO A 91 -2.42 22.86 -13.25
CA PRO A 91 -2.88 24.18 -13.66
C PRO A 91 -4.39 24.17 -13.91
N ASN A 92 -5.09 25.23 -13.53
CA ASN A 92 -6.55 25.27 -13.61
C ASN A 92 -7.06 25.83 -14.95
N ASP A 93 -6.20 26.49 -15.71
CA ASP A 93 -6.53 27.29 -16.90
C ASP A 93 -6.11 26.63 -18.24
N MET A 94 -5.35 25.53 -18.18
CA MET A 94 -4.93 24.79 -19.37
C MET A 94 -5.91 23.67 -19.75
N ARG A 95 -6.00 23.32 -21.04
CA ARG A 95 -6.66 22.08 -21.46
C ARG A 95 -5.77 20.88 -21.16
N VAL A 96 -6.39 19.72 -20.90
CA VAL A 96 -5.67 18.48 -20.59
C VAL A 96 -4.60 18.15 -21.63
N ALA A 97 -4.93 18.17 -22.92
CA ALA A 97 -3.98 17.83 -23.98
C ALA A 97 -2.82 18.84 -24.11
N GLU A 98 -3.07 20.12 -23.83
CA GLU A 98 -2.06 21.18 -23.87
C GLU A 98 -1.08 21.01 -22.71
N TYR A 99 -1.61 20.77 -21.51
CA TYR A 99 -0.81 20.47 -20.33
C TYR A 99 0.06 19.23 -20.55
N LEU A 100 -0.51 18.11 -20.99
CA LEU A 100 0.27 16.88 -21.21
C LEU A 100 1.34 17.04 -22.29
N ARG A 101 1.07 17.84 -23.34
CA ARG A 101 2.08 18.16 -24.35
C ARG A 101 3.24 18.96 -23.75
N PHE A 102 2.91 20.03 -23.01
CA PHE A 102 3.90 20.85 -22.32
C PHE A 102 4.76 20.01 -21.36
N ARG A 103 4.12 19.11 -20.58
CA ARG A 103 4.82 18.20 -19.68
C ARG A 103 5.72 17.20 -20.41
N ALA A 104 5.29 16.68 -21.56
CA ALA A 104 6.11 15.77 -22.36
C ALA A 104 7.38 16.47 -22.89
N GLU A 105 7.28 17.73 -23.28
CA GLU A 105 8.42 18.55 -23.70
C GLU A 105 9.38 18.82 -22.53
N LEU A 106 8.86 19.17 -21.34
CA LEU A 106 9.67 19.33 -20.13
C LEU A 106 10.39 18.04 -19.72
N LYS A 107 9.76 16.88 -19.93
CA LYS A 107 10.35 15.56 -19.73
C LYS A 107 11.33 15.15 -20.82
N GLN A 108 11.59 16.02 -21.79
CA GLN A 108 12.50 15.80 -22.93
C GLN A 108 12.10 14.58 -23.77
N VAL A 109 10.79 14.31 -23.89
CA VAL A 109 10.30 13.34 -24.87
C VAL A 109 10.69 13.86 -26.26
N PRO A 110 11.33 13.05 -27.12
CA PRO A 110 11.76 13.51 -28.44
C PRO A 110 10.58 14.11 -29.22
N ALA A 111 10.76 15.28 -29.85
CA ALA A 111 9.68 16.03 -30.48
C ALA A 111 8.79 15.18 -31.42
N ARG A 112 9.42 14.30 -32.22
CA ARG A 112 8.74 13.35 -33.11
C ARG A 112 7.83 12.33 -32.40
N LYS A 113 8.07 12.07 -31.11
CA LYS A 113 7.31 11.12 -30.26
C LYS A 113 6.30 11.80 -29.35
N VAL A 114 6.38 13.12 -29.13
CA VAL A 114 5.50 13.85 -28.19
C VAL A 114 4.02 13.60 -28.48
N ARG A 115 3.59 13.73 -29.75
CA ARG A 115 2.19 13.51 -30.13
C ARG A 115 1.70 12.11 -29.76
N GLN A 116 2.51 11.09 -30.03
CA GLN A 116 2.16 9.71 -29.72
C GLN A 116 2.16 9.46 -28.21
N ALA A 117 3.17 9.95 -27.48
CA ALA A 117 3.25 9.79 -26.03
C ALA A 117 2.05 10.42 -25.31
N VAL A 118 1.61 11.60 -25.75
CA VAL A 118 0.41 12.26 -25.21
C VAL A 118 -0.85 11.46 -25.56
N GLN A 119 -0.96 10.94 -26.78
CA GLN A 119 -2.09 10.09 -27.16
C GLN A 119 -2.15 8.82 -26.30
N ASP A 120 -1.03 8.10 -26.17
CA ASP A 120 -0.94 6.87 -25.38
C ASP A 120 -1.35 7.13 -23.92
N ALA A 121 -0.85 8.21 -23.31
CA ALA A 121 -1.22 8.57 -21.94
C ALA A 121 -2.71 8.93 -21.80
N LEU A 122 -3.28 9.64 -22.78
CA LEU A 122 -4.71 9.95 -22.80
C LEU A 122 -5.59 8.71 -22.98
N GLU A 123 -5.15 7.73 -23.77
CA GLU A 123 -5.87 6.46 -23.98
C GLU A 123 -5.82 5.60 -22.72
N ILE A 124 -4.62 5.37 -22.16
CA ILE A 124 -4.42 4.56 -20.94
C ILE A 124 -5.24 5.13 -19.77
N CYS A 125 -5.28 6.46 -19.63
CA CYS A 125 -6.02 7.11 -18.55
C CYS A 125 -7.50 7.35 -18.86
N ASP A 126 -8.02 6.88 -20.00
CA ASP A 126 -9.41 7.09 -20.44
C ASP A 126 -9.81 8.59 -20.38
N LEU A 127 -8.93 9.43 -20.94
CA LEU A 127 -9.07 10.89 -21.08
C LEU A 127 -9.24 11.32 -22.54
N ALA A 128 -8.85 10.46 -23.50
CA ALA A 128 -8.81 10.81 -24.92
C ALA A 128 -10.14 11.30 -25.47
N ARG A 129 -11.25 10.65 -25.09
CA ARG A 129 -12.62 10.99 -25.53
C ARG A 129 -13.35 11.89 -24.54
N THR A 130 -13.06 11.73 -23.25
CA THR A 130 -13.86 12.30 -22.14
C THR A 130 -13.39 13.67 -21.66
N ALA A 131 -12.07 13.94 -21.73
CA ALA A 131 -11.46 15.10 -21.05
C ALA A 131 -10.37 15.82 -21.86
N ARG A 132 -9.91 15.27 -22.99
CA ARG A 132 -8.81 15.82 -23.81
C ARG A 132 -8.86 17.32 -24.03
N ARG A 133 -10.04 17.85 -24.38
CA ARG A 133 -10.26 19.27 -24.71
C ARG A 133 -10.80 20.09 -23.54
N LYS A 134 -11.10 19.45 -22.39
CA LYS A 134 -11.62 20.15 -21.21
C LYS A 134 -10.52 20.93 -20.52
N ILE A 135 -10.90 22.04 -19.91
CA ILE A 135 -10.03 22.83 -19.04
C ILE A 135 -9.86 22.06 -17.73
N ILE A 136 -8.64 21.93 -17.23
CA ILE A 136 -8.35 21.10 -16.06
C ILE A 136 -9.09 21.59 -14.81
N GLY A 137 -9.25 22.91 -14.65
CA GLY A 137 -9.98 23.50 -13.52
C GLY A 137 -11.47 23.10 -13.46
N THR A 138 -12.06 22.62 -14.56
CA THR A 138 -13.47 22.19 -14.61
C THR A 138 -13.65 20.67 -14.42
N LEU A 139 -12.56 19.93 -14.25
CA LEU A 139 -12.59 18.49 -14.06
C LEU A 139 -12.96 18.13 -12.62
N SER A 140 -13.71 17.03 -12.46
CA SER A 140 -13.89 16.41 -11.14
C SER A 140 -12.54 15.93 -10.59
N LYS A 141 -12.49 15.72 -9.27
CA LYS A 141 -11.27 15.24 -8.59
C LYS A 141 -10.73 13.94 -9.19
N GLY A 142 -11.59 12.96 -9.49
CA GLY A 142 -11.18 11.72 -10.15
C GLY A 142 -10.57 11.93 -11.54
N PHE A 143 -11.13 12.83 -12.35
CA PHE A 143 -10.54 13.20 -13.64
C PHE A 143 -9.21 13.92 -13.48
N ARG A 144 -9.07 14.79 -12.49
CA ARG A 144 -7.77 15.41 -12.16
C ARG A 144 -6.74 14.34 -11.80
N GLN A 145 -7.08 13.35 -10.97
CA GLN A 145 -6.16 12.23 -10.66
C GLN A 145 -5.72 11.48 -11.91
N ARG A 146 -6.64 11.16 -12.83
CA ARG A 146 -6.29 10.54 -14.12
C ARG A 146 -5.33 11.39 -14.95
N VAL A 147 -5.47 12.72 -14.93
CA VAL A 147 -4.53 13.64 -15.60
C VAL A 147 -3.14 13.59 -14.92
N GLY A 148 -3.09 13.48 -13.59
CA GLY A 148 -1.82 13.32 -12.86
C GLY A 148 -1.11 12.00 -13.20
N ILE A 149 -1.86 10.91 -13.28
CA ILE A 149 -1.31 9.62 -13.72
C ILE A 149 -0.89 9.69 -15.19
N ALA A 150 -1.67 10.36 -16.05
CA ALA A 150 -1.30 10.57 -17.45
C ALA A 150 0.02 11.35 -17.57
N ASP A 151 0.23 12.40 -16.77
CA ASP A 151 1.52 13.10 -16.69
C ASP A 151 2.62 12.13 -16.27
N ALA A 152 2.42 11.35 -15.21
CA ALA A 152 3.41 10.37 -14.74
C ALA A 152 3.82 9.37 -15.84
N LEU A 153 2.89 8.93 -16.69
CA LEU A 153 3.12 7.98 -17.78
C LEU A 153 3.87 8.55 -18.99
N LEU A 154 3.96 9.88 -19.13
CA LEU A 154 4.66 10.51 -20.25
C LEU A 154 6.13 10.08 -20.29
N GLY A 155 6.61 9.74 -21.49
CA GLY A 155 7.99 9.32 -21.72
C GLY A 155 8.25 7.82 -21.57
N LYS A 156 7.21 7.01 -21.24
CA LYS A 156 7.32 5.57 -20.98
C LYS A 156 8.35 5.27 -19.87
N PRO A 157 8.10 5.76 -18.64
CA PRO A 157 9.01 5.56 -17.53
C PRO A 157 9.17 4.08 -17.19
N GLU A 158 10.33 3.71 -16.63
CA GLU A 158 10.59 2.38 -16.08
C GLU A 158 9.92 2.18 -14.72
N VAL A 159 9.83 3.26 -13.94
CA VAL A 159 9.28 3.28 -12.57
C VAL A 159 8.28 4.41 -12.42
N ILE A 160 7.14 4.13 -11.79
CA ILE A 160 6.13 5.12 -11.44
C ILE A 160 5.95 5.15 -9.93
N LEU A 161 6.09 6.35 -9.37
CA LEU A 161 5.79 6.65 -7.97
C LEU A 161 4.42 7.35 -7.94
N MET A 162 3.47 6.84 -7.16
CA MET A 162 2.16 7.44 -6.97
C MET A 162 1.94 7.75 -5.49
N ASP A 163 1.79 9.02 -5.14
CA ASP A 163 1.55 9.42 -3.76
C ASP A 163 0.04 9.66 -3.55
N GLU A 164 -0.63 8.74 -2.85
CA GLU A 164 -2.07 8.80 -2.53
C GLU A 164 -2.99 8.99 -3.77
N PRO A 165 -2.91 8.09 -4.79
CA PRO A 165 -3.57 8.31 -6.09
C PRO A 165 -5.10 8.32 -6.02
N THR A 166 -5.69 7.74 -4.98
CA THR A 166 -7.13 7.55 -4.78
C THR A 166 -7.72 8.43 -3.68
N ILE A 167 -6.92 9.33 -3.09
CA ILE A 167 -7.33 10.10 -1.92
C ILE A 167 -8.58 10.93 -2.18
N GLY A 168 -9.59 10.74 -1.33
CA GLY A 168 -10.89 11.40 -1.36
C GLY A 168 -11.59 11.33 -2.71
N LEU A 169 -11.51 10.18 -3.37
CA LEU A 169 -12.34 9.79 -4.50
C LEU A 169 -13.51 8.92 -4.02
N ASP A 170 -14.60 8.89 -4.78
CA ASP A 170 -15.72 7.96 -4.52
C ASP A 170 -15.38 6.52 -4.98
N PRO A 171 -16.14 5.49 -4.55
CA PRO A 171 -15.85 4.09 -4.88
C PRO A 171 -15.76 3.78 -6.38
N HIS A 172 -16.57 4.42 -7.23
CA HIS A 172 -16.52 4.20 -8.68
C HIS A 172 -15.24 4.76 -9.29
N GLN A 173 -14.82 5.94 -8.85
CA GLN A 173 -13.56 6.56 -9.27
C GLN A 173 -12.34 5.73 -8.81
N ILE A 174 -12.34 5.24 -7.57
CA ILE A 174 -11.30 4.34 -7.05
C ILE A 174 -11.19 3.09 -7.93
N GLN A 175 -12.32 2.46 -8.28
CA GLN A 175 -12.31 1.29 -9.17
C GLN A 175 -11.70 1.63 -10.56
N GLY A 176 -11.99 2.81 -11.09
CA GLY A 176 -11.40 3.28 -12.34
C GLY A 176 -9.88 3.45 -12.27
N ILE A 177 -9.37 4.06 -11.20
CA ILE A 177 -7.92 4.21 -10.98
C ILE A 177 -7.25 2.85 -10.78
N ARG A 178 -7.88 1.94 -10.04
CA ARG A 178 -7.40 0.56 -9.89
C ARG A 178 -7.24 -0.14 -11.24
N LYS A 179 -8.27 -0.12 -12.08
CA LYS A 179 -8.21 -0.73 -13.43
C LYS A 179 -7.08 -0.13 -14.27
N LEU A 180 -6.83 1.16 -14.12
CA LEU A 180 -5.73 1.86 -14.79
C LEU A 180 -4.38 1.35 -14.28
N ILE A 181 -4.16 1.27 -12.97
CA ILE A 181 -2.95 0.72 -12.36
C ILE A 181 -2.74 -0.74 -12.79
N ASP A 182 -3.79 -1.55 -12.78
CA ASP A 182 -3.73 -2.93 -13.25
C ASP A 182 -3.34 -3.03 -14.73
N SER A 183 -3.80 -2.09 -15.57
CA SER A 183 -3.46 -2.09 -16.99
C SER A 183 -1.96 -1.91 -17.26
N ILE A 184 -1.22 -1.26 -16.36
CA ILE A 184 0.22 -0.98 -16.49
C ILE A 184 1.10 -2.02 -15.77
N ARG A 185 0.49 -2.98 -15.07
CA ARG A 185 1.19 -4.11 -14.42
C ARG A 185 2.11 -4.85 -15.39
N GLY A 186 3.29 -5.25 -14.93
CA GLY A 186 4.28 -5.99 -15.74
C GLY A 186 5.01 -5.16 -16.80
N ARG A 187 4.40 -4.07 -17.30
CA ARG A 187 5.02 -3.15 -18.26
C ARG A 187 5.93 -2.13 -17.57
N MET A 188 5.56 -1.73 -16.36
CA MET A 188 6.25 -0.73 -15.55
C MET A 188 6.29 -1.19 -14.10
N THR A 189 7.31 -0.79 -13.35
CA THR A 189 7.30 -0.94 -11.88
C THR A 189 6.51 0.20 -11.27
N VAL A 190 5.61 -0.10 -10.35
CA VAL A 190 4.80 0.92 -9.65
C VAL A 190 5.01 0.80 -8.16
N ILE A 191 5.21 1.93 -7.49
CA ILE A 191 5.03 2.03 -6.05
C ILE A 191 3.92 3.04 -5.79
N LEU A 192 2.89 2.63 -5.06
CA LEU A 192 1.80 3.52 -4.65
C LEU A 192 1.77 3.66 -3.13
N SER A 193 1.77 4.89 -2.63
CA SER A 193 1.43 5.14 -1.25
C SER A 193 -0.08 5.19 -1.11
N SER A 194 -0.60 4.60 -0.04
CA SER A 194 -2.00 4.74 0.35
C SER A 194 -2.09 4.52 1.85
N HIS A 195 -3.11 5.11 2.46
CA HIS A 195 -3.58 4.73 3.80
C HIS A 195 -4.90 3.93 3.72
N ILE A 196 -5.40 3.66 2.50
CA ILE A 196 -6.62 2.91 2.23
C ILE A 196 -6.24 1.45 1.97
N LEU A 197 -6.32 0.65 3.02
CA LEU A 197 -5.88 -0.76 3.05
C LEU A 197 -6.56 -1.66 2.00
N PRO A 198 -7.89 -1.57 1.77
CA PRO A 198 -8.55 -2.40 0.76
C PRO A 198 -8.07 -2.14 -0.68
N GLU A 199 -7.55 -0.95 -0.97
CA GLU A 199 -6.97 -0.65 -2.27
C GLU A 199 -5.65 -1.40 -2.47
N ILE A 200 -4.78 -1.34 -1.46
CA ILE A 200 -3.46 -1.98 -1.50
C ILE A 200 -3.61 -3.48 -1.69
N GLU A 201 -4.48 -4.11 -0.90
CA GLU A 201 -4.72 -5.57 -0.96
C GLU A 201 -5.19 -6.03 -2.34
N ARG A 202 -5.91 -5.17 -3.06
CA ARG A 202 -6.52 -5.46 -4.34
C ARG A 202 -5.66 -5.12 -5.55
N CYS A 203 -4.74 -4.16 -5.40
CA CYS A 203 -3.92 -3.60 -6.48
C CYS A 203 -2.46 -4.04 -6.43
N CYS A 204 -1.93 -4.49 -5.30
CA CYS A 204 -0.49 -4.68 -5.13
C CYS A 204 -0.12 -6.17 -5.15
N ASP A 205 1.02 -6.47 -5.77
CA ASP A 205 1.65 -7.80 -5.67
C ASP A 205 2.27 -8.00 -4.28
N ARG A 206 2.75 -6.90 -3.68
CA ARG A 206 3.44 -6.90 -2.40
C ARG A 206 3.19 -5.60 -1.63
N VAL A 207 3.35 -5.66 -0.32
CA VAL A 207 3.19 -4.51 0.57
C VAL A 207 4.48 -4.26 1.34
N ILE A 208 4.78 -2.99 1.56
CA ILE A 208 5.78 -2.51 2.51
C ILE A 208 5.05 -1.64 3.53
N ILE A 209 5.10 -2.03 4.80
CA ILE A 209 4.48 -1.29 5.88
C ILE A 209 5.55 -0.43 6.56
N ILE A 210 5.33 0.88 6.60
CA ILE A 210 6.16 1.86 7.28
C ILE A 210 5.41 2.46 8.48
N ASN A 211 6.08 2.52 9.62
CA ASN A 211 5.58 3.17 10.83
C ASN A 211 6.68 4.02 11.47
N ARG A 212 6.36 5.25 11.88
CA ARG A 212 7.31 6.17 12.55
C ARG A 212 8.68 6.26 11.86
N GLY A 213 8.68 6.27 10.53
CA GLY A 213 9.89 6.39 9.72
C GLY A 213 10.69 5.11 9.54
N ARG A 214 10.19 3.94 9.96
CA ARG A 214 10.87 2.63 9.83
C ARG A 214 9.98 1.63 9.09
N VAL A 215 10.58 0.80 8.24
CA VAL A 215 9.88 -0.36 7.66
C VAL A 215 9.68 -1.38 8.78
N VAL A 216 8.42 -1.76 9.02
CA VAL A 216 8.05 -2.74 10.06
C VAL A 216 7.73 -4.11 9.48
N ALA A 217 7.32 -4.17 8.21
CA ALA A 217 7.02 -5.42 7.53
C ALA A 217 7.12 -5.25 6.01
N SER A 218 7.46 -6.32 5.31
CA SER A 218 7.36 -6.37 3.85
C SER A 218 7.16 -7.79 3.36
N GLY A 219 6.17 -7.99 2.49
CA GLY A 219 5.80 -9.31 2.00
C GLY A 219 4.52 -9.25 1.19
N THR A 220 4.15 -10.38 0.58
CA THR A 220 2.82 -10.50 -0.02
C THR A 220 1.76 -10.46 1.09
N SER A 221 0.50 -10.20 0.74
CA SER A 221 -0.59 -10.25 1.74
C SER A 221 -0.65 -11.61 2.46
N ALA A 222 -0.31 -12.70 1.76
CA ALA A 222 -0.24 -14.03 2.35
C ALA A 222 0.95 -14.19 3.32
N ASP A 223 2.13 -13.71 2.94
CA ASP A 223 3.32 -13.77 3.80
C ASP A 223 3.09 -12.99 5.10
N LEU A 224 2.57 -11.77 4.98
CA LEU A 224 2.28 -10.90 6.12
C LEU A 224 1.18 -11.49 7.02
N ARG A 225 0.15 -12.11 6.43
CA ARG A 225 -0.87 -12.81 7.21
C ARG A 225 -0.24 -13.93 8.04
N ASN A 226 0.57 -14.77 7.43
CA ASN A 226 1.23 -15.88 8.13
C ASN A 226 2.21 -15.40 9.21
N GLU A 227 2.87 -14.25 9.02
CA GLU A 227 3.83 -13.69 9.96
C GLU A 227 3.17 -13.03 11.19
N PHE A 228 2.07 -12.30 10.97
CA PHE A 228 1.45 -11.47 12.02
C PHE A 228 0.18 -12.08 12.61
N LEU A 229 -0.53 -12.93 11.86
CA LEU A 229 -1.80 -13.56 12.24
C LEU A 229 -1.83 -15.03 11.77
N PRO A 230 -0.95 -15.90 12.31
CA PRO A 230 -0.84 -17.30 11.89
C PRO A 230 -2.05 -18.17 12.29
N GLU A 231 -2.85 -17.68 13.24
CA GLU A 231 -3.98 -18.41 13.80
C GLU A 231 -5.14 -18.51 12.81
N SER A 232 -5.84 -19.64 12.81
CA SER A 232 -7.01 -19.83 11.96
C SER A 232 -8.25 -19.22 12.60
N ARG A 233 -9.02 -18.45 11.82
CA ARG A 233 -10.25 -17.83 12.27
C ARG A 233 -11.46 -18.28 11.47
N MET A 234 -12.62 -18.36 12.11
CA MET A 234 -13.90 -18.65 11.45
C MET A 234 -15.01 -17.75 11.97
N ASP A 235 -15.83 -17.26 11.05
CA ASP A 235 -17.10 -16.64 11.36
C ASP A 235 -18.17 -17.75 11.46
N ILE A 236 -18.86 -17.82 12.60
CA ILE A 236 -20.00 -18.70 12.85
C ILE A 236 -21.23 -17.85 13.08
N THR A 237 -22.33 -18.19 12.43
CA THR A 237 -23.65 -17.65 12.75
C THR A 237 -24.52 -18.78 13.27
N MET A 238 -25.11 -18.60 14.43
CA MET A 238 -25.94 -19.63 15.06
C MET A 238 -27.05 -19.02 15.92
N GLN A 239 -28.05 -19.82 16.24
CA GLN A 239 -29.09 -19.49 17.21
C GLN A 239 -28.90 -20.38 18.45
N GLY A 240 -28.61 -19.80 19.61
CA GLY A 240 -28.30 -20.53 20.85
C GLY A 240 -27.24 -19.82 21.71
N ASP A 241 -26.84 -20.43 22.83
CA ASP A 241 -25.81 -19.86 23.72
C ASP A 241 -24.39 -20.11 23.16
N PRO A 242 -23.53 -19.09 23.01
CA PRO A 242 -22.13 -19.24 22.60
C PRO A 242 -21.30 -20.21 23.45
N LYS A 243 -21.71 -20.47 24.70
CA LYS A 243 -21.06 -21.47 25.56
C LYS A 243 -21.26 -22.90 25.04
N ASP A 244 -22.43 -23.18 24.48
CA ASP A 244 -22.73 -24.51 23.91
C ASP A 244 -21.89 -24.76 22.65
N LEU A 245 -21.60 -23.71 21.89
CA LEU A 245 -20.67 -23.75 20.76
C LEU A 245 -19.26 -24.14 21.22
N LEU A 246 -18.71 -23.45 22.22
CA LEU A 246 -17.38 -23.77 22.76
C LEU A 246 -17.33 -25.19 23.35
N ALA A 247 -18.40 -25.65 24.00
CA ALA A 247 -18.51 -27.00 24.52
C ALA A 247 -18.55 -28.06 23.40
N ALA A 248 -19.24 -27.80 22.29
CA ALA A 248 -19.26 -28.68 21.12
C ALA A 248 -17.88 -28.76 20.44
N ILE A 249 -17.20 -27.62 20.28
CA ILE A 249 -15.84 -27.56 19.72
C ILE A 249 -14.86 -28.34 20.59
N LYS A 250 -14.95 -28.19 21.91
CA LYS A 250 -14.13 -28.95 22.86
C LYS A 250 -14.40 -30.46 22.80
N ARG A 251 -15.67 -30.87 22.62
CA ARG A 251 -16.05 -32.28 22.39
C ARG A 251 -15.49 -32.83 21.08
N ALA A 252 -15.35 -31.98 20.06
CA ALA A 252 -14.68 -32.32 18.80
C ALA A 252 -13.15 -32.46 18.95
N GLY A 253 -12.58 -32.23 20.14
CA GLY A 253 -11.15 -32.31 20.39
C GLY A 253 -10.38 -31.06 19.93
N LEU A 254 -11.06 -29.94 19.73
CA LEU A 254 -10.46 -28.68 19.29
C LEU A 254 -10.45 -27.65 20.43
N SER A 255 -9.41 -26.82 20.45
CA SER A 255 -9.34 -25.62 21.29
C SER A 255 -9.64 -24.38 20.45
N ALA A 256 -10.67 -23.64 20.83
CA ALA A 256 -10.99 -22.36 20.22
C ALA A 256 -11.45 -21.36 21.28
N GLU A 257 -11.24 -20.08 20.99
CA GLU A 257 -11.75 -18.96 21.77
C GLU A 257 -12.62 -18.04 20.91
N ILE A 258 -13.61 -17.38 21.53
CA ILE A 258 -14.42 -16.36 20.86
C ILE A 258 -13.69 -15.02 20.98
N THR A 259 -13.24 -14.48 19.84
CA THR A 259 -12.52 -13.21 19.77
C THR A 259 -13.43 -12.01 19.51
N ALA A 260 -14.60 -12.24 18.89
CA ALA A 260 -15.63 -11.24 18.67
C ALA A 260 -17.01 -11.90 18.68
N SER A 261 -18.02 -11.16 19.15
CA SER A 261 -19.40 -11.63 19.21
C SER A 261 -20.33 -10.45 18.94
N GLU A 262 -21.32 -10.66 18.08
CA GLU A 262 -22.34 -9.69 17.70
C GLU A 262 -23.71 -10.39 17.74
N GLU A 263 -24.68 -9.81 18.44
CA GLU A 263 -26.05 -10.31 18.44
C GLU A 263 -26.84 -9.68 17.28
N LEU A 264 -27.52 -10.53 16.52
CA LEU A 264 -28.42 -10.16 15.43
C LEU A 264 -29.88 -10.34 15.87
N GLU A 265 -30.80 -9.76 15.09
CA GLU A 265 -32.23 -9.92 15.34
C GLU A 265 -32.67 -11.40 15.27
N GLY A 266 -33.64 -11.77 16.11
CA GLY A 266 -34.21 -13.13 16.12
C GLY A 266 -33.45 -14.14 16.99
N GLY A 267 -32.57 -13.69 17.89
CA GLY A 267 -31.79 -14.57 18.77
C GLY A 267 -30.65 -15.29 18.06
N ILE A 268 -30.23 -14.78 16.90
CA ILE A 268 -29.10 -15.28 16.13
C ILE A 268 -27.85 -14.49 16.57
N GLY A 269 -26.79 -15.18 16.92
CA GLY A 269 -25.48 -14.58 17.20
C GLY A 269 -24.49 -14.84 16.06
N LYS A 270 -23.66 -13.84 15.74
CA LYS A 270 -22.47 -13.99 14.92
C LYS A 270 -21.23 -13.97 15.82
N HIS A 271 -20.41 -15.00 15.74
CA HIS A 271 -19.21 -15.18 16.57
C HIS A 271 -17.98 -15.41 15.69
N CYS A 272 -16.87 -14.77 16.03
CA CYS A 272 -15.57 -15.05 15.43
C CYS A 272 -14.77 -15.95 16.36
N LEU A 273 -14.46 -17.15 15.89
CA LEU A 273 -13.64 -18.12 16.60
C LEU A 273 -12.20 -18.04 16.14
N GLN A 274 -11.28 -18.15 17.08
CA GLN A 274 -9.85 -18.32 16.84
C GLN A 274 -9.42 -19.70 17.33
N PHE A 275 -8.75 -20.46 16.47
CA PHE A 275 -8.29 -21.82 16.75
C PHE A 275 -6.78 -21.83 17.02
N GLU A 276 -6.35 -22.58 18.04
CA GLU A 276 -4.93 -22.78 18.36
C GLU A 276 -4.23 -23.63 17.30
N GLU A 277 -4.94 -24.57 16.68
CA GLU A 277 -4.42 -25.45 15.62
C GLU A 277 -5.11 -25.18 14.27
N ALA A 278 -4.33 -24.73 13.28
CA ALA A 278 -4.84 -24.37 11.96
C ALA A 278 -5.38 -25.55 11.13
N THR A 279 -4.96 -26.78 11.44
CA THR A 279 -5.11 -27.96 10.57
C THR A 279 -6.52 -28.56 10.55
N LEU A 280 -7.38 -28.27 11.53
CA LEU A 280 -8.72 -28.89 11.65
C LEU A 280 -9.89 -27.91 11.53
N ALA A 281 -9.64 -26.59 11.60
CA ALA A 281 -10.69 -25.57 11.53
C ALA A 281 -11.46 -25.60 10.19
N GLN A 282 -10.84 -26.03 9.09
CA GLN A 282 -11.50 -26.12 7.78
C GLN A 282 -11.96 -27.54 7.41
N SER A 283 -11.98 -28.47 8.38
CA SER A 283 -12.38 -29.85 8.11
C SER A 283 -13.90 -29.97 7.90
N PRO A 284 -14.36 -30.76 6.91
CA PRO A 284 -15.79 -31.11 6.79
C PRO A 284 -16.36 -31.81 8.02
N GLU A 285 -15.50 -32.37 8.88
CA GLU A 285 -15.87 -33.02 10.13
C GLU A 285 -16.38 -32.01 11.16
N LEU A 286 -15.73 -30.85 11.30
CA LEU A 286 -16.21 -29.79 12.20
C LEU A 286 -17.62 -29.33 11.81
N LEU A 287 -17.88 -29.14 10.51
CA LEU A 287 -19.21 -28.78 10.03
C LEU A 287 -20.26 -29.85 10.39
N LYS A 288 -19.93 -31.13 10.23
CA LYS A 288 -20.83 -32.24 10.58
C LYS A 288 -21.12 -32.31 12.09
N ILE A 289 -20.10 -32.07 12.91
CA ILE A 289 -20.25 -32.06 14.36
C ILE A 289 -21.17 -30.91 14.76
N LEU A 290 -20.87 -29.69 14.31
CA LEU A 290 -21.65 -28.50 14.65
C LEU A 290 -23.08 -28.54 14.08
N SER A 291 -23.31 -29.19 12.93
CA SER A 291 -24.66 -29.33 12.37
C SER A 291 -25.53 -30.36 13.08
N ASN A 292 -24.92 -31.29 13.82
CA ASN A 292 -25.62 -32.35 14.54
C ASN A 292 -25.85 -32.01 16.02
N GLU A 293 -25.44 -30.81 16.46
CA GLU A 293 -25.69 -30.35 17.82
C GLU A 293 -27.15 -29.95 18.02
N ASN A 294 -27.73 -30.38 19.13
CA ASN A 294 -29.11 -30.03 19.50
C ASN A 294 -29.18 -28.77 20.39
N SER A 295 -28.05 -28.32 20.93
CA SER A 295 -27.97 -27.19 21.86
C SER A 295 -27.99 -25.83 21.17
N PHE A 296 -27.66 -25.77 19.87
CA PHE A 296 -27.76 -24.57 19.05
C PHE A 296 -28.11 -24.96 17.61
N SER A 297 -28.67 -24.02 16.86
CA SER A 297 -28.94 -24.17 15.43
C SER A 297 -27.89 -23.42 14.62
N LEU A 298 -27.09 -24.14 13.84
CA LEU A 298 -26.07 -23.55 12.97
C LEU A 298 -26.73 -22.91 11.73
N VAL A 299 -26.48 -21.63 11.51
CA VAL A 299 -26.99 -20.87 10.35
C VAL A 299 -25.92 -20.74 9.27
N SER A 300 -24.69 -20.38 9.64
CA SER A 300 -23.58 -20.28 8.69
C SER A 300 -22.23 -20.55 9.35
N LEU A 301 -21.29 -21.06 8.56
CA LEU A 301 -19.91 -21.30 8.95
C LEU A 301 -19.01 -20.91 7.78
N ALA A 302 -18.08 -19.98 8.00
CA ALA A 302 -17.15 -19.56 6.96
C ALA A 302 -15.74 -19.33 7.53
N PRO A 303 -14.67 -19.77 6.84
CA PRO A 303 -13.32 -19.38 7.19
C PRO A 303 -13.17 -17.86 7.04
N ARG A 304 -12.58 -17.22 8.04
CA ARG A 304 -12.27 -15.80 8.03
C ARG A 304 -10.78 -15.63 7.79
N GLN A 305 -10.43 -15.06 6.65
CA GLN A 305 -9.05 -14.62 6.39
C GLN A 305 -8.87 -13.20 6.92
N PRO A 306 -7.84 -12.93 7.73
CA PRO A 306 -7.49 -11.56 8.09
C PRO A 306 -7.25 -10.71 6.86
N ASP A 307 -7.86 -9.53 6.84
CA ASP A 307 -7.67 -8.54 5.80
C ASP A 307 -6.40 -7.71 6.05
N MET A 308 -6.09 -6.81 5.11
CA MET A 308 -4.93 -5.94 5.24
C MET A 308 -5.01 -4.98 6.44
N GLU A 309 -6.22 -4.68 6.94
CA GLU A 309 -6.42 -3.82 8.11
C GLU A 309 -5.96 -4.52 9.39
N GLU A 310 -6.43 -5.75 9.61
CA GLU A 310 -6.02 -6.58 10.75
C GLU A 310 -4.50 -6.82 10.74
N ILE A 311 -3.92 -7.12 9.56
CA ILE A 311 -2.47 -7.29 9.38
C ILE A 311 -1.72 -6.01 9.74
N PHE A 312 -2.20 -4.86 9.25
CA PHE A 312 -1.57 -3.57 9.51
C PHE A 312 -1.58 -3.20 11.00
N LEU A 313 -2.70 -3.44 11.68
CA LEU A 313 -2.81 -3.21 13.12
C LEU A 313 -1.85 -4.12 13.91
N ALA A 314 -1.76 -5.41 13.55
CA ALA A 314 -0.83 -6.34 14.18
C ALA A 314 0.64 -5.95 13.95
N ALA A 315 1.01 -5.63 12.71
CA ALA A 315 2.37 -5.23 12.34
C ALA A 315 2.79 -3.92 13.01
N THR A 316 1.88 -2.95 13.12
CA THR A 316 2.19 -1.67 13.74
C THR A 316 2.23 -1.77 15.27
N LYS A 317 1.34 -2.53 15.93
CA LYS A 317 1.33 -2.73 17.41
C LYS A 317 2.70 -3.14 17.95
N ARG A 318 3.37 -4.12 17.31
CA ARG A 318 4.74 -4.54 17.69
C ARG A 318 5.73 -3.36 17.74
N SER A 319 5.59 -2.40 16.83
CA SER A 319 6.41 -1.18 16.77
C SER A 319 6.03 -0.09 17.79
N TRP A 320 4.85 -0.14 18.41
CA TRP A 320 4.48 0.74 19.53
C TRP A 320 4.97 0.19 20.87
N GLU A 321 5.10 -1.13 20.98
CA GLU A 321 5.58 -1.84 22.18
C GLU A 321 7.12 -1.86 22.29
N GLU A 322 7.84 -1.82 21.17
CA GLU A 322 9.28 -1.55 21.18
C GLU A 322 9.53 -0.07 21.53
N PRO A 323 10.21 0.24 22.66
CA PRO A 323 10.57 1.61 22.97
C PRO A 323 11.44 2.15 21.83
N VAL A 324 11.06 3.33 21.33
CA VAL A 324 11.96 4.12 20.47
C VAL A 324 13.22 4.36 21.31
N GLU A 325 14.28 3.59 21.05
CA GLU A 325 15.58 3.78 21.69
C GLU A 325 15.90 5.27 21.62
N LYS A 326 15.91 5.90 22.81
CA LYS A 326 16.31 7.30 22.95
C LYS A 326 17.75 7.35 22.45
N SER A 327 17.91 7.97 21.28
CA SER A 327 19.18 8.50 20.76
C SER A 327 20.11 8.84 21.92
N ARG A 328 21.11 7.98 22.18
CA ARG A 328 22.25 8.34 23.01
C ARG A 328 22.94 9.51 22.30
N LEU A 329 22.66 10.73 22.75
CA LEU A 329 23.49 11.88 22.45
C LEU A 329 24.91 11.52 22.88
N PRO A 330 25.94 11.69 22.04
CA PRO A 330 27.31 11.52 22.50
C PRO A 330 27.55 12.47 23.66
N ALA A 331 28.12 11.95 24.74
CA ALA A 331 28.49 12.72 25.92
C ALA A 331 29.31 13.94 25.49
N LYS A 332 28.94 15.13 26.00
CA LYS A 332 29.71 16.36 25.82
C LYS A 332 31.16 16.07 26.20
N ALA A 333 32.07 16.24 25.25
CA ALA A 333 33.50 16.28 25.53
C ALA A 333 33.76 17.41 26.54
N GLN A 334 34.38 17.08 27.66
CA GLN A 334 34.93 18.07 28.58
C GLN A 334 36.02 18.88 27.84
N PRO A 335 36.07 20.21 28.02
CA PRO A 335 37.19 20.98 27.50
C PRO A 335 38.48 20.62 28.26
N PRO A 336 39.65 20.68 27.61
CA PRO A 336 40.92 20.38 28.25
C PRO A 336 41.17 21.40 29.38
N SER A 337 41.56 20.88 30.55
CA SER A 337 42.09 21.68 31.65
C SER A 337 43.37 22.38 31.21
N ALA A 338 43.43 23.68 31.47
CA ALA A 338 44.64 24.51 31.37
C ALA A 338 45.71 24.08 32.38
#